data_AF-A0A4Q5ERR4-F1
#
_entry.id   AF-A0A4Q5ERR4-F1
#
_cell.length_a   1.000
_cell.length_b   1.000
_cell.length_c   1.000
_cell.angle_alpha   90.00
_cell.angle_beta   90.00
_cell.angle_gamma   90.00
#
_symmetry.space_group_name_H-M   'P 1'
#
loop_
_entity.id
_entity.type
_entity.pdbx_description
1 polymer ?
#
loop_
_entity_poly.entity_id
_entity_poly.type
_entity_poly.pdbx_seq_one_letter_code
_entity_poly.pdbx_strand_id
1 'polypeptide(L)'
;MSEKIIGIRKPTQKQTITAIKSGDFSEVEKIEDTARQEAAKVFLAVASGSVPLIWYDLPPVRCQSGVVSVMRYALHRSTKKDGFLQLSCMELKNEQTIPTSDRQYNTTDGGFSEFFRDLPRSIDVNFLEQ
;
A
#
# COMPACT_ATOMS: atom_id res chain seq x y z
N MET A 1 -6.04 15.28 -16.97
CA MET A 1 -5.89 13.81 -16.99
C MET A 1 -6.43 13.31 -15.68
N SER A 2 -7.31 12.31 -15.71
CA SER A 2 -7.95 11.80 -14.49
C SER A 2 -6.93 10.90 -13.79
N GLU A 3 -6.32 11.37 -12.70
CA GLU A 3 -5.45 10.54 -11.86
C GLU A 3 -6.21 9.25 -11.51
N LYS A 4 -5.74 8.11 -11.99
CA LYS A 4 -6.39 6.82 -11.73
C LYS A 4 -6.03 6.38 -10.33
N ILE A 5 -6.77 6.85 -9.34
CA ILE A 5 -6.62 6.44 -7.94
C ILE A 5 -7.29 5.07 -7.74
N ILE A 6 -6.55 4.10 -7.20
CA ILE A 6 -7.11 2.79 -6.78
C ILE A 6 -7.21 2.74 -5.26
N GLY A 7 -8.42 2.57 -4.74
CA GLY A 7 -8.65 2.38 -3.31
C GLY A 7 -8.52 0.91 -2.92
N ILE A 8 -7.60 0.59 -2.01
CA ILE A 8 -7.51 -0.73 -1.37
C ILE A 8 -8.09 -0.60 0.03
N ARG A 9 -9.15 -1.37 0.33
CA ARG A 9 -9.90 -1.30 1.59
C ARG A 9 -10.10 -2.70 2.18
N LYS A 10 -9.33 -3.03 3.21
CA LYS A 10 -9.48 -4.27 4.00
C LYS A 10 -10.68 -4.17 4.95
N PRO A 11 -11.22 -5.30 5.44
CA PRO A 11 -12.29 -5.30 6.42
C PRO A 11 -11.95 -4.46 7.65
N THR A 12 -12.92 -3.70 8.14
CA THR A 12 -12.76 -2.93 9.37
C THR A 12 -12.83 -3.85 10.59
N GLN A 13 -12.18 -3.46 11.68
CA GLN A 13 -12.29 -4.20 12.94
C GLN A 13 -13.74 -4.34 13.42
N LYS A 14 -14.59 -3.33 13.16
CA LYS A 14 -16.02 -3.40 13.49
C LYS A 14 -16.71 -4.53 12.71
N GLN A 15 -16.47 -4.63 11.40
CA GLN A 15 -17.01 -5.71 10.57
C GLN A 15 -16.51 -7.08 11.02
N THR A 16 -15.20 -7.22 11.28
CA THR A 16 -14.63 -8.48 11.78
C THR A 16 -15.23 -8.90 13.12
N ILE A 17 -15.43 -7.97 14.07
CA ILE A 17 -16.07 -8.27 15.35
C ILE A 17 -17.53 -8.71 15.15
N THR A 18 -18.28 -8.07 14.26
CA THR A 18 -19.66 -8.47 13.93
C THR A 18 -19.70 -9.88 13.35
N ALA A 19 -18.78 -10.22 12.44
CA ALA A 19 -18.66 -11.56 11.86
C ALA A 19 -18.35 -12.61 12.93
N ILE A 20 -17.38 -12.35 13.81
CA ILE A 20 -17.05 -13.24 14.93
C ILE A 20 -18.27 -13.48 15.84
N LYS A 21 -19.02 -12.42 16.16
CA LYS A 21 -20.20 -12.52 17.05
C LYS A 21 -21.37 -13.26 16.42
N SER A 22 -21.54 -13.15 15.11
CA SER A 22 -22.65 -13.79 14.37
C SER A 22 -22.31 -15.19 13.85
N GLY A 23 -21.02 -15.49 13.69
CA GLY A 23 -20.53 -16.69 13.01
C GLY A 23 -20.53 -16.58 11.48
N ASP A 24 -20.97 -15.46 10.91
CA ASP A 24 -21.04 -15.23 9.47
C ASP A 24 -19.90 -14.32 8.99
N PHE A 25 -18.98 -14.86 8.19
CA PHE A 25 -17.83 -14.15 7.64
C PHE A 25 -18.03 -13.72 6.18
N SER A 26 -19.18 -14.00 5.56
CA SER A 26 -19.38 -13.82 4.12
C SER A 26 -19.16 -12.38 3.64
N GLU A 27 -19.50 -11.37 4.43
CA GLU A 27 -19.22 -9.97 4.09
C GLU A 27 -17.72 -9.65 4.22
N VAL A 28 -17.09 -10.12 5.30
CA VAL A 28 -15.66 -9.89 5.57
C VAL A 28 -14.80 -10.51 4.47
N GLU A 29 -15.12 -11.73 4.05
CA GLU A 29 -14.44 -12.45 2.97
C GLU A 29 -14.56 -11.71 1.64
N LYS A 30 -15.76 -11.26 1.27
CA LYS A 30 -15.97 -10.48 0.03
C LYS A 30 -15.14 -9.19 -0.01
N ILE A 31 -15.07 -8.48 1.11
CA ILE A 31 -14.28 -7.24 1.22
C ILE A 31 -12.78 -7.58 1.12
N GLU A 32 -12.33 -8.61 1.82
CA GLU A 32 -10.93 -9.01 1.78
C GLU A 32 -10.50 -9.49 0.39
N ASP A 33 -11.33 -10.27 -0.29
CA ASP A 33 -11.08 -10.74 -1.66
C ASP A 33 -11.00 -9.58 -2.65
N THR A 34 -11.90 -8.61 -2.53
CA THR A 34 -11.85 -7.38 -3.35
C THR A 34 -10.56 -6.61 -3.10
N ALA A 35 -10.19 -6.41 -1.83
CA ALA A 35 -8.95 -5.73 -1.47
C ALA A 35 -7.71 -6.46 -2.00
N ARG A 36 -7.71 -7.81 -1.92
CA ARG A 36 -6.63 -8.66 -2.41
C ARG A 36 -6.50 -8.57 -3.93
N GLN A 37 -7.61 -8.56 -4.67
CA GLN A 37 -7.60 -8.41 -6.12
C GLN A 37 -7.03 -7.04 -6.55
N GLU A 38 -7.45 -5.95 -5.91
CA GLU A 38 -6.92 -4.62 -6.22
C GLU A 38 -5.43 -4.50 -5.86
N ALA A 39 -5.02 -5.02 -4.70
CA ALA A 39 -3.61 -5.06 -4.32
C ALA A 39 -2.76 -5.90 -5.29
N ALA A 40 -3.28 -7.02 -5.78
CA ALA A 40 -2.60 -7.87 -6.75
C ALA A 40 -2.38 -7.15 -8.07
N LYS A 41 -3.38 -6.40 -8.56
CA LYS A 41 -3.26 -5.57 -9.78
C LYS A 41 -2.13 -4.55 -9.63
N VAL A 42 -2.07 -3.85 -8.50
CA VAL A 42 -1.02 -2.86 -8.20
C VAL A 42 0.36 -3.53 -8.14
N PHE A 43 0.49 -4.61 -7.38
CA PHE A 43 1.75 -5.34 -7.21
C PHE A 43 2.27 -5.87 -8.55
N LEU A 44 1.41 -6.51 -9.33
CA LEU A 44 1.78 -7.07 -10.64
C LEU A 44 2.11 -6.00 -11.66
N ALA A 45 1.42 -4.85 -11.66
CA ALA A 45 1.72 -3.75 -12.58
C ALA A 45 3.13 -3.19 -12.37
N VAL A 46 3.59 -3.11 -11.12
CA VAL A 46 4.97 -2.72 -10.81
C VAL A 46 5.94 -3.87 -11.09
N ALA A 47 5.59 -5.11 -10.71
CA ALA A 47 6.42 -6.29 -10.95
C ALA A 47 6.69 -6.55 -12.43
N SER A 48 5.71 -6.33 -13.32
CA SER A 48 5.86 -6.45 -14.77
C SER A 48 6.63 -5.27 -15.39
N GLY A 49 6.73 -4.14 -14.68
CA GLY A 49 7.29 -2.90 -15.20
C GLY A 49 6.32 -2.10 -16.06
N SER A 50 5.04 -2.50 -16.13
CA SER A 50 4.00 -1.72 -16.81
C SER A 50 3.79 -0.36 -16.14
N VAL A 51 4.01 -0.29 -14.82
CA VAL A 51 4.04 0.95 -14.05
C VAL A 51 5.41 1.06 -13.36
N PRO A 52 6.15 2.17 -13.53
CA PRO A 52 7.48 2.29 -12.93
C PRO A 52 7.42 2.43 -11.41
N LEU A 53 6.39 3.12 -10.90
CA LEU A 53 6.24 3.44 -9.49
C LEU A 53 4.77 3.70 -9.15
N ILE A 54 4.35 3.22 -7.98
CA ILE A 54 3.09 3.60 -7.32
C ILE A 54 3.41 4.14 -5.93
N TRP A 55 2.55 5.01 -5.39
CA TRP A 55 2.70 5.49 -4.01
C TRP A 55 1.36 5.69 -3.31
N TYR A 56 1.39 5.64 -1.99
CA TYR A 56 0.29 6.05 -1.13
C TYR A 56 0.83 6.81 0.07
N ASP A 57 0.03 7.74 0.55
CA ASP A 57 0.34 8.57 1.72
C ASP A 57 -0.49 8.09 2.91
N LEU A 58 0.13 8.01 4.07
CA LEU A 58 -0.60 7.88 5.33
C LEU A 58 -1.22 9.22 5.72
N PRO A 59 -2.26 9.22 6.59
CA PRO A 59 -2.84 10.46 7.08
C PRO A 59 -1.78 11.42 7.65
N PRO A 60 -1.85 12.72 7.31
CA PRO A 60 -0.88 13.70 7.78
C PRO A 60 -0.90 13.82 9.29
N VAL A 61 0.28 13.97 9.90
CA VAL A 61 0.45 14.25 11.32
C VAL A 61 0.95 15.67 11.49
N ARG A 62 0.31 16.43 12.39
CA ARG A 62 0.77 17.77 12.75
C ARG A 62 1.79 17.65 13.89
N CYS A 63 3.02 18.06 13.64
CA CYS A 63 4.05 18.17 14.67
C CYS A 63 3.70 19.27 15.68
N GLN A 64 4.31 19.22 16.87
CA GLN A 64 4.16 20.27 17.89
C GLN A 64 4.56 21.66 17.39
N SER A 65 5.52 21.72 16.46
CA SER A 65 5.94 22.96 15.79
C SER A 65 4.91 23.54 14.81
N GLY A 66 3.75 22.88 14.62
CA GLY A 66 2.71 23.27 13.66
C GLY A 66 2.95 22.74 12.24
N VAL A 67 4.16 22.26 11.94
CA VAL A 67 4.55 21.65 10.67
C VAL A 67 3.73 20.39 10.41
N VAL A 68 3.27 20.21 9.17
CA VAL A 68 2.61 18.98 8.73
C VAL A 68 3.68 18.01 8.20
N SER A 69 3.59 16.76 8.63
CA SER A 69 4.43 15.65 8.19
C SER A 69 3.54 14.56 7.58
N VAL A 70 4.00 13.97 6.47
CA VAL A 70 3.31 12.88 5.77
C VAL A 70 4.28 11.72 5.58
N MET A 71 3.86 10.52 5.96
CA MET A 71 4.60 9.31 5.62
C MET A 71 4.13 8.80 4.25
N ARG A 72 5.02 8.85 3.26
CA ARG A 72 4.79 8.30 1.91
C ARG A 72 5.45 6.95 1.78
N TYR A 73 4.73 6.03 1.16
CA TYR A 73 5.23 4.71 0.78
C TYR A 73 5.20 4.60 -0.74
N ALA A 74 6.34 4.31 -1.34
CA ALA A 74 6.50 4.16 -2.78
C ALA A 74 6.96 2.74 -3.11
N LEU A 75 6.20 2.03 -3.94
CA LEU A 75 6.55 0.69 -4.42
C LEU A 75 7.08 0.80 -5.85
N HIS A 76 8.27 0.26 -6.07
CA HIS A 76 8.93 0.22 -7.37
C HIS A 76 9.75 -1.07 -7.50
N ARG A 77 10.23 -1.37 -8.71
CA ARG A 77 11.19 -2.47 -8.89
C ARG A 77 12.46 -2.20 -8.09
N SER A 78 12.96 -3.22 -7.40
CA SER A 78 14.13 -3.08 -6.55
C SER A 78 15.37 -2.85 -7.41
N THR A 79 16.13 -1.79 -7.10
CA THR A 79 17.46 -1.55 -7.68
C THR A 79 18.55 -2.30 -6.92
N LYS A 80 18.21 -2.92 -5.78
CA LYS A 80 19.14 -3.60 -4.88
C LYS A 80 19.18 -5.11 -5.11
N LYS A 81 18.06 -5.70 -5.54
CA LYS A 81 17.92 -7.15 -5.69
C LYS A 81 17.01 -7.48 -6.87
N ASP A 82 17.55 -8.23 -7.84
CA ASP A 82 16.79 -8.65 -9.00
C ASP A 82 15.66 -9.62 -8.62
N GLY A 83 14.53 -9.53 -9.32
CA GLY A 83 13.31 -10.29 -9.01
C GLY A 83 12.55 -9.83 -7.77
N PHE A 84 12.86 -8.64 -7.21
CA PHE A 84 12.18 -8.09 -6.03
C PHE A 84 11.54 -6.73 -6.33
N LEU A 85 10.48 -6.41 -5.60
CA LEU A 85 9.98 -5.04 -5.44
C LEU A 85 10.52 -4.43 -4.15
N GLN A 86 10.78 -3.13 -4.17
CA GLN A 86 11.12 -2.35 -2.99
C GLN A 86 9.97 -1.40 -2.66
N LEU A 87 9.51 -1.48 -1.40
CA LEU A 87 8.63 -0.49 -0.80
C LEU A 87 9.49 0.45 0.03
N SER A 88 9.73 1.64 -0.50
CA SER A 88 10.46 2.70 0.20
C SER A 88 9.50 3.57 0.99
N CYS A 89 9.87 3.84 2.23
CA CYS A 89 9.16 4.74 3.11
C CYS A 89 9.98 6.02 3.32
N MET A 90 9.31 7.15 3.19
CA MET A 90 9.89 8.45 3.45
C MET A 90 8.93 9.36 4.20
N GLU A 91 9.48 10.21 5.07
CA GLU A 91 8.77 11.32 5.67
C GLU A 91 8.90 12.54 4.76
N LEU A 92 7.77 13.13 4.37
CA LEU A 92 7.69 14.40 3.68
C LEU A 92 7.38 15.49 4.70
N LYS A 93 8.33 16.40 4.90
CA LYS A 93 8.23 17.44 5.94
C LYS A 93 9.07 18.65 5.56
N ASN A 94 8.50 19.86 5.65
CA ASN A 94 9.20 21.11 5.33
C ASN A 94 9.91 21.07 3.97
N GLU A 95 9.22 20.58 2.93
CA GLU A 95 9.78 20.40 1.57
C GLU A 95 10.98 19.43 1.49
N GLN A 96 11.33 18.79 2.59
CA GLN A 96 12.36 17.77 2.66
C GLN A 96 11.73 16.39 2.53
N THR A 97 12.45 15.50 1.84
CA THR A 97 12.18 14.07 1.81
C THR A 97 13.22 13.39 2.68
N ILE A 98 12.78 12.77 3.76
CA ILE A 98 13.65 12.07 4.72
C ILE A 98 13.40 10.56 4.54
N PRO A 99 14.35 9.79 3.96
CA PRO A 99 14.22 8.34 3.85
C PRO A 99 14.19 7.71 5.25
N THR A 100 13.27 6.79 5.50
CA THR A 100 13.12 6.15 6.82
C THR A 100 13.40 4.66 6.80
N SER A 101 12.87 3.94 5.82
CA SER A 101 13.04 2.50 5.72
C SER A 101 12.73 1.98 4.32
N ASP A 102 13.27 0.81 3.99
CA ASP A 102 12.93 0.07 2.79
C ASP A 102 12.54 -1.37 3.16
N ARG A 103 11.56 -1.91 2.46
CA ARG A 103 11.19 -3.33 2.53
C ARG A 103 11.24 -3.98 1.16
N GLN A 104 11.75 -5.21 1.08
CA GLN A 104 11.86 -5.98 -0.16
C GLN A 104 10.78 -7.07 -0.21
N TYR A 105 10.13 -7.23 -1.36
CA TYR A 105 9.13 -8.26 -1.60
C TYR A 105 9.51 -9.10 -2.82
N ASN A 106 9.61 -10.42 -2.66
CA ASN A 106 9.92 -11.32 -3.78
C ASN A 106 8.75 -11.34 -4.79
N THR A 107 9.05 -11.23 -6.08
CA THR A 107 8.00 -11.24 -7.12
C THR A 107 7.43 -12.62 -7.41
N THR A 108 8.15 -13.70 -7.11
CA THR A 108 7.77 -15.08 -7.46
C THR A 108 7.53 -15.98 -6.25
N ASP A 109 8.03 -15.62 -5.06
CA ASP A 109 8.01 -16.47 -3.87
C ASP A 109 7.33 -15.78 -2.68
N GLY A 110 5.99 -15.82 -2.64
CA GLY A 110 5.18 -15.35 -1.51
C GLY A 110 5.19 -13.84 -1.22
N GLY A 111 6.01 -13.03 -1.90
CA GLY A 111 6.17 -11.61 -1.58
C GLY A 111 4.91 -10.78 -1.80
N PHE A 112 4.00 -11.17 -2.69
CA PHE A 112 2.67 -10.55 -2.76
C PHE A 112 1.89 -10.72 -1.45
N SER A 113 1.89 -11.92 -0.86
CA SER A 113 1.19 -12.19 0.40
C SER A 113 1.76 -11.35 1.54
N GLU A 114 3.08 -11.18 1.57
CA GLU A 114 3.75 -10.29 2.54
C GLU A 114 3.38 -8.83 2.33
N PHE A 115 3.46 -8.34 1.08
CA PHE A 115 3.05 -6.99 0.71
C PHE A 115 1.60 -6.72 1.12
N PHE A 116 0.68 -7.61 0.73
CA PHE A 116 -0.73 -7.46 1.05
C PHE A 116 -0.98 -7.46 2.55
N ARG A 117 -0.31 -8.33 3.32
CA ARG A 117 -0.40 -8.34 4.79
C ARG A 117 0.05 -7.00 5.38
N ASP A 118 1.18 -6.48 4.91
CA ASP A 118 1.81 -5.27 5.45
C ASP A 118 1.09 -3.97 5.03
N LEU A 119 0.26 -4.00 3.99
CA LEU A 119 -0.54 -2.84 3.59
C LEU A 119 -1.40 -2.33 4.75
N PRO A 120 -1.54 -1.00 4.91
CA PRO A 120 -2.53 -0.43 5.82
C PRO A 120 -3.94 -0.91 5.44
N ARG A 121 -4.89 -0.83 6.38
CA ARG A 121 -6.27 -1.27 6.11
C ARG A 121 -6.95 -0.48 5.01
N SER A 122 -6.56 0.77 4.79
CA SER A 122 -7.20 1.66 3.84
C SER A 122 -6.15 2.57 3.25
N ILE A 123 -5.90 2.44 1.94
CA ILE A 123 -4.97 3.30 1.21
C ILE A 123 -5.51 3.67 -0.17
N ASP A 124 -5.19 4.88 -0.60
CA ASP A 124 -5.43 5.35 -1.96
C ASP A 124 -4.11 5.34 -2.70
N VAL A 125 -4.04 4.47 -3.69
CA VAL A 125 -2.84 4.23 -4.49
C VAL A 125 -2.84 5.15 -5.69
N ASN A 126 -1.76 5.90 -5.83
CA ASN A 126 -1.45 6.78 -6.95
C ASN A 126 -0.45 6.10 -7.87
N PHE A 127 -0.49 6.44 -9.15
CA PHE A 127 0.36 5.90 -10.20
C PHE A 127 1.20 7.01 -10.78
N LEU A 128 2.49 6.74 -11.00
CA LEU A 128 3.33 7.68 -11.72
C LEU A 128 2.92 7.60 -13.19
N GLU A 129 2.32 8.67 -13.72
CA GLU A 129 2.01 8.78 -15.14
C GLU A 129 3.31 8.59 -15.96
N GLN A 130 3.19 7.90 -17.10
CA GLN A 130 4.27 7.80 -18.08
C GLN A 130 4.32 9.04 -18.97
#